data_AF-E6X9Q0-F1
#
_entry.id   AF-E6X9Q0-F1
#
_cell.length_a   1.000
_cell.length_b   1.000
_cell.length_c   1.000
_cell.angle_alpha   90.00
_cell.angle_beta   90.00
_cell.angle_gamma   90.00
#
_symmetry.space_group_name_H-M   'P 1'
#
loop_
_entity.id
_entity.type
_entity.pdbx_description
1 polymer ?
#
loop_
_entity_poly.entity_id
_entity_poly.type
_entity_poly.pdbx_seq_one_letter_code
_entity_poly.pdbx_strand_id
1 'polypeptide(L)'
;MNNPFNYIMLLFVSVFCASCGGGDSSETPTNPVPIPTAALLVFPENNTECNEGEILSETESLVVFKWNDAEDTDSYTVNLKNLNTGATANFNGDQNELPITIQRGTPYEWKVISKANGTQENTESKAWRFYNAGLAVESHTPFPAEVVFPKMGSMISSGTVALRWVAEDVDDDITSYSVVIDENSVPITVIGETNEMTLDATVLVNRIYHWQVTTLDAQGNTSKSPIFEFRVN
;
A
#
# COMPACT_ATOMS: atom_id res chain seq x y z
N MET A 1 -22.48 85.05 -53.87
CA MET A 1 -22.86 86.46 -53.69
C MET A 1 -22.93 86.75 -52.20
N ASN A 2 -21.97 87.53 -51.74
CA ASN A 2 -21.90 88.45 -50.61
C ASN A 2 -22.94 88.36 -49.46
N ASN A 3 -22.41 88.07 -48.26
CA ASN A 3 -22.75 88.58 -46.92
C ASN A 3 -23.01 90.11 -46.88
N PRO A 4 -23.33 90.78 -45.73
CA PRO A 4 -23.64 90.32 -44.36
C PRO A 4 -24.81 91.10 -43.70
N PHE A 5 -25.20 90.79 -42.46
CA PHE A 5 -25.52 91.86 -41.49
C PHE A 5 -25.23 91.45 -40.04
N ASN A 6 -24.42 92.29 -39.40
CA ASN A 6 -24.02 92.28 -37.99
C ASN A 6 -25.18 92.68 -37.07
N TYR A 7 -25.27 92.07 -35.88
CA TYR A 7 -25.69 92.78 -34.65
C TYR A 7 -25.02 92.18 -33.40
N ILE A 8 -23.96 92.87 -32.96
CA ILE A 8 -23.65 93.34 -31.59
C ILE A 8 -24.41 92.70 -30.40
N MET A 9 -23.61 92.03 -29.56
CA MET A 9 -23.43 92.23 -28.11
C MET A 9 -24.64 92.11 -27.16
N LEU A 10 -24.65 91.04 -26.36
CA LEU A 10 -24.73 91.16 -24.89
C LEU A 10 -24.15 89.92 -24.21
N LEU A 11 -23.07 90.13 -23.46
CA LEU A 11 -22.27 89.13 -22.77
C LEU A 11 -22.80 89.01 -21.34
N PHE A 12 -23.60 87.98 -21.05
CA PHE A 12 -24.01 87.63 -19.68
C PHE A 12 -23.07 86.55 -19.15
N VAL A 13 -22.11 86.97 -18.32
CA VAL A 13 -21.24 86.07 -17.55
C VAL A 13 -22.03 85.59 -16.35
N SER A 14 -22.60 84.39 -16.45
CA SER A 14 -23.20 83.67 -15.32
C SER A 14 -22.16 82.75 -14.70
N VAL A 15 -21.54 83.21 -13.61
CA VAL A 15 -20.75 82.39 -12.69
C VAL A 15 -21.72 81.44 -11.97
N PHE A 16 -21.70 80.15 -12.32
CA PHE A 16 -22.36 79.12 -11.54
C PHE A 16 -21.31 78.25 -10.85
N CYS A 17 -21.37 78.28 -9.52
CA CYS A 17 -20.53 77.53 -8.62
C CYS A 17 -20.69 76.02 -8.81
N ALA A 18 -19.57 75.32 -8.68
CA ALA A 18 -19.50 73.88 -8.57
C ALA A 18 -20.45 73.32 -7.50
N SER A 19 -21.19 72.28 -7.85
CA SER A 19 -21.78 71.36 -6.88
C SER A 19 -21.52 69.94 -7.39
N CYS A 20 -20.56 69.28 -6.73
CA CYS A 20 -20.39 67.83 -6.80
C CYS A 20 -21.62 67.18 -6.16
N GLY A 21 -22.52 66.65 -6.99
CA GLY A 21 -23.49 65.66 -6.54
C GLY A 21 -22.77 64.32 -6.39
N GLY A 22 -22.29 64.04 -5.18
CA GLY A 22 -21.74 62.75 -4.82
C GLY A 22 -22.80 61.65 -4.98
N GLY A 23 -22.53 60.72 -5.89
CA GLY A 23 -23.22 59.44 -5.90
C GLY A 23 -22.78 58.68 -4.65
N ASP A 24 -23.68 58.59 -3.68
CA ASP A 24 -23.51 57.74 -2.51
C ASP A 24 -23.73 56.29 -2.94
N SER A 25 -22.72 55.70 -3.59
CA SER A 25 -22.58 54.26 -3.63
C SER A 25 -22.21 53.84 -2.22
N SER A 26 -23.23 53.53 -1.43
CA SER A 26 -23.05 52.81 -0.17
C SER A 26 -22.46 51.44 -0.52
N GLU A 27 -21.12 51.38 -0.63
CA GLU A 27 -20.40 50.13 -0.55
C GLU A 27 -20.60 49.64 0.88
N THR A 28 -21.54 48.69 1.03
CA THR A 28 -21.57 47.85 2.22
C THR A 28 -20.17 47.29 2.42
N PRO A 29 -19.54 47.44 3.61
CA PRO A 29 -18.26 46.81 3.86
C PRO A 29 -18.43 45.30 3.70
N THR A 30 -17.89 44.75 2.62
CA THR A 30 -17.81 43.30 2.44
C THR A 30 -16.85 42.80 3.49
N ASN A 31 -17.36 42.13 4.52
CA ASN A 31 -16.53 41.47 5.50
C ASN A 31 -15.63 40.45 4.76
N PRO A 32 -14.31 40.40 5.03
CA PRO A 32 -13.44 39.47 4.32
C PRO A 32 -13.89 38.03 4.56
N VAL A 33 -13.90 37.22 3.50
CA VAL A 33 -14.22 35.78 3.60
C VAL A 33 -13.15 35.12 4.49
N PRO A 34 -13.55 34.35 5.51
CA PRO A 34 -12.60 33.66 6.38
C PRO A 34 -11.77 32.63 5.61
N ILE A 35 -10.54 32.39 6.08
CA ILE A 35 -9.65 31.39 5.48
C ILE A 35 -10.03 30.01 6.04
N PRO A 36 -10.17 28.97 5.19
CA PRO A 36 -10.44 27.61 5.64
C PRO A 36 -9.48 27.10 6.72
N THR A 37 -9.96 26.23 7.59
CA THR A 37 -9.07 25.50 8.51
C THR A 37 -8.52 24.21 7.87
N ALA A 38 -7.49 23.62 8.49
CA ALA A 38 -6.92 22.36 8.03
C ALA A 38 -7.84 21.19 8.37
N ALA A 39 -8.21 20.38 7.37
CA ALA A 39 -8.95 19.15 7.61
C ALA A 39 -8.13 18.16 8.46
N LEU A 40 -8.81 17.42 9.34
CA LEU A 40 -8.22 16.34 10.12
C LEU A 40 -8.46 15.01 9.40
N LEU A 41 -7.39 14.37 8.95
CA LEU A 41 -7.46 13.12 8.21
C LEU A 41 -7.96 11.97 9.11
N VAL A 42 -8.75 11.07 8.52
CA VAL A 42 -9.33 9.91 9.22
C VAL A 42 -8.89 8.62 8.56
N PHE A 43 -9.00 8.50 7.23
CA PHE A 43 -8.70 7.28 6.50
C PHE A 43 -8.28 7.56 5.03
N PRO A 44 -7.34 6.81 4.43
CA PRO A 44 -6.52 5.72 5.00
C PRO A 44 -5.59 6.16 6.13
N GLU A 45 -5.37 5.31 7.12
CA GLU A 45 -4.58 5.63 8.33
C GLU A 45 -3.09 5.87 8.06
N ASN A 46 -2.48 6.76 8.84
CA ASN A 46 -1.09 7.16 8.65
C ASN A 46 -0.08 6.05 9.01
N ASN A 47 0.87 5.80 8.10
CA ASN A 47 1.93 4.80 8.17
C ASN A 47 1.43 3.38 8.39
N THR A 48 0.30 3.04 7.75
CA THR A 48 -0.29 1.69 7.81
C THR A 48 -0.46 1.09 6.42
N GLU A 49 -0.68 -0.21 6.37
CA GLU A 49 -1.25 -0.87 5.19
C GLU A 49 -2.77 -0.74 5.21
N CYS A 50 -3.32 -0.25 4.10
CA CYS A 50 -4.75 -0.15 3.84
C CYS A 50 -5.24 -1.45 3.22
N ASN A 51 -5.87 -2.29 4.05
CA ASN A 51 -6.48 -3.56 3.67
C ASN A 51 -7.99 -3.45 3.37
N GLU A 52 -8.52 -2.22 3.32
CA GLU A 52 -9.93 -1.94 3.04
C GLU A 52 -10.09 -1.28 1.67
N GLY A 53 -11.30 -1.36 1.13
CA GLY A 53 -11.67 -0.86 -0.20
C GLY A 53 -12.35 -1.94 -1.04
N GLU A 54 -12.95 -1.52 -2.15
CA GLU A 54 -13.52 -2.44 -3.13
C GLU A 54 -12.44 -2.86 -4.13
N ILE A 55 -12.17 -4.16 -4.24
CA ILE A 55 -11.25 -4.67 -5.27
C ILE A 55 -11.97 -4.59 -6.62
N LEU A 56 -11.47 -3.73 -7.51
CA LEU A 56 -12.01 -3.58 -8.87
C LEU A 56 -11.31 -4.53 -9.85
N SER A 57 -10.03 -4.81 -9.64
CA SER A 57 -9.22 -5.70 -10.46
C SER A 57 -7.97 -6.22 -9.71
N GLU A 58 -7.16 -7.03 -10.38
CA GLU A 58 -5.85 -7.44 -9.86
C GLU A 58 -4.91 -6.26 -9.59
N THR A 59 -5.07 -5.15 -10.32
CA THR A 59 -4.16 -4.00 -10.25
C THR A 59 -4.75 -2.77 -9.55
N GLU A 60 -6.08 -2.70 -9.36
CA GLU A 60 -6.75 -1.50 -8.86
C GLU A 60 -7.78 -1.81 -7.77
N SER A 61 -7.88 -0.92 -6.79
CA SER A 61 -8.94 -0.90 -5.78
C SER A 61 -9.54 0.50 -5.63
N LEU A 62 -10.82 0.56 -5.27
CA LEU A 62 -11.51 1.79 -4.90
C LEU A 62 -11.35 2.00 -3.38
N VAL A 63 -10.65 3.07 -3.00
CA VAL A 63 -10.42 3.43 -1.60
C VAL A 63 -11.18 4.72 -1.29
N VAL A 64 -11.97 4.73 -0.23
CA VAL A 64 -12.74 5.90 0.20
C VAL A 64 -11.90 6.72 1.16
N PHE A 65 -11.35 7.83 0.71
CA PHE A 65 -10.60 8.76 1.54
C PHE A 65 -11.57 9.55 2.43
N LYS A 66 -11.26 9.71 3.71
CA LYS A 66 -12.13 10.34 4.70
C LYS A 66 -11.37 11.30 5.60
N TRP A 67 -12.01 12.41 5.93
CA TRP A 67 -11.52 13.42 6.86
C TRP A 67 -12.69 14.03 7.65
N ASN A 68 -12.39 14.79 8.70
CA ASN A 68 -13.39 15.61 9.38
C ASN A 68 -13.61 16.92 8.64
N ASP A 69 -14.83 17.43 8.67
CA ASP A 69 -15.15 18.75 8.11
C ASP A 69 -14.27 19.84 8.74
N ALA A 70 -13.68 20.66 7.88
CA ALA A 70 -12.93 21.84 8.26
C ALA A 70 -13.87 23.04 8.38
N GLU A 71 -13.64 23.89 9.39
CA GLU A 71 -14.33 25.17 9.51
C GLU A 71 -13.99 26.08 8.32
N ASP A 72 -14.92 26.98 7.97
CA ASP A 72 -14.79 27.95 6.89
C ASP A 72 -14.42 27.31 5.54
N THR A 73 -15.00 26.14 5.23
CA THR A 73 -14.67 25.35 4.04
C THR A 73 -15.92 24.99 3.25
N ASP A 74 -15.87 25.19 1.94
CA ASP A 74 -16.94 24.85 1.00
C ASP A 74 -16.64 23.59 0.18
N SER A 75 -15.36 23.31 -0.09
CA SER A 75 -14.94 22.15 -0.89
C SER A 75 -13.52 21.72 -0.55
N TYR A 76 -13.17 20.53 -1.02
CA TYR A 76 -11.89 19.90 -0.74
C TYR A 76 -11.21 19.43 -2.03
N THR A 77 -9.88 19.41 -1.98
CA THR A 77 -9.06 18.67 -2.95
C THR A 77 -8.21 17.65 -2.20
N VAL A 78 -8.37 16.37 -2.54
CA VAL A 78 -7.43 15.32 -2.15
C VAL A 78 -6.24 15.37 -3.11
N ASN A 79 -5.07 15.70 -2.58
CA ASN A 79 -3.80 15.58 -3.28
C ASN A 79 -3.20 14.22 -2.95
N LEU A 80 -3.03 13.37 -3.96
CA LEU A 80 -2.54 12.01 -3.82
C LEU A 80 -1.27 11.82 -4.64
N LYS A 81 -0.19 11.39 -4.00
CA LYS A 81 1.11 11.13 -4.61
C LYS A 81 1.45 9.65 -4.55
N ASN A 82 1.70 9.05 -5.71
CA ASN A 82 2.29 7.72 -5.79
C ASN A 82 3.77 7.80 -5.41
N LEU A 83 4.20 7.09 -4.38
CA LEU A 83 5.56 7.16 -3.86
C LEU A 83 6.56 6.31 -4.67
N ASN A 84 6.10 5.36 -5.47
CA ASN A 84 6.95 4.61 -6.39
C ASN A 84 7.37 5.46 -7.60
N THR A 85 6.42 6.21 -8.18
CA THR A 85 6.66 6.98 -9.41
C THR A 85 6.92 8.47 -9.15
N GLY A 86 6.56 8.97 -7.96
CA GLY A 86 6.58 10.38 -7.63
C GLY A 86 5.43 11.19 -8.26
N ALA A 87 4.57 10.57 -9.06
CA ALA A 87 3.46 11.24 -9.73
C ALA A 87 2.37 11.68 -8.73
N THR A 88 1.80 12.86 -8.94
CA THR A 88 0.76 13.44 -8.09
C THR A 88 -0.52 13.69 -8.90
N ALA A 89 -1.66 13.34 -8.32
CA ALA A 89 -2.99 13.62 -8.85
C ALA A 89 -3.82 14.41 -7.82
N ASN A 90 -4.77 15.19 -8.32
CA ASN A 90 -5.70 15.99 -7.50
C ASN A 90 -7.13 15.56 -7.79
N PHE A 91 -7.91 15.31 -6.74
CA PHE A 91 -9.30 14.90 -6.83
C PHE A 91 -10.14 15.87 -6.03
N ASN A 92 -11.16 16.47 -6.65
CA ASN A 92 -12.02 17.44 -5.99
C ASN A 92 -13.28 16.75 -5.45
N GLY A 93 -13.77 17.22 -4.31
CA GLY A 93 -15.02 16.78 -3.71
C GLY A 93 -15.61 17.86 -2.82
N ASP A 94 -16.93 17.85 -2.70
CA ASP A 94 -17.68 18.83 -1.90
C ASP A 94 -18.18 18.23 -0.58
N GLN A 95 -17.68 17.04 -0.23
CA GLN A 95 -18.03 16.27 0.97
C GLN A 95 -16.73 15.86 1.70
N ASN A 96 -16.85 15.39 2.93
CA ASN A 96 -15.72 14.97 3.76
C ASN A 96 -15.22 13.54 3.47
N GLU A 97 -15.73 12.93 2.40
CA GLU A 97 -15.26 11.65 1.88
C GLU A 97 -15.22 11.65 0.35
N LEU A 98 -14.26 10.92 -0.21
CA LEU A 98 -14.06 10.81 -1.65
C LEU A 98 -13.56 9.42 -2.06
N PRO A 99 -14.33 8.64 -2.83
CA PRO A 99 -13.86 7.38 -3.41
C PRO A 99 -12.86 7.66 -4.55
N ILE A 100 -11.68 7.05 -4.48
CA ILE A 100 -10.62 7.20 -5.49
C ILE A 100 -10.10 5.81 -5.87
N THR A 101 -10.09 5.52 -7.17
CA THR A 101 -9.47 4.30 -7.71
C THR A 101 -7.95 4.49 -7.74
N ILE A 102 -7.24 3.58 -7.09
CA ILE A 102 -5.78 3.64 -6.95
C ILE A 102 -5.15 2.26 -7.20
N GLN A 103 -3.87 2.25 -7.52
CA GLN A 103 -3.13 1.03 -7.81
C GLN A 103 -2.91 0.22 -6.54
N ARG A 104 -3.10 -1.10 -6.63
CA ARG A 104 -2.79 -2.06 -5.57
C ARG A 104 -1.28 -2.24 -5.44
N GLY A 105 -0.82 -2.70 -4.27
CA GLY A 105 0.59 -2.92 -3.98
C GLY A 105 1.45 -1.66 -4.08
N THR A 106 0.85 -0.49 -3.83
CA THR A 106 1.47 0.81 -4.11
C THR A 106 1.47 1.70 -2.86
N PRO A 107 2.63 2.26 -2.46
CA PRO A 107 2.72 3.25 -1.40
C PRO A 107 2.27 4.62 -1.91
N TYR A 108 1.46 5.30 -1.09
CA TYR A 108 0.93 6.63 -1.38
C TYR A 108 1.23 7.59 -0.23
N GLU A 109 1.34 8.88 -0.57
CA GLU A 109 1.24 10.01 0.35
C GLU A 109 0.02 10.82 -0.06
N TRP A 110 -0.78 11.26 0.91
CA TRP A 110 -1.99 12.03 0.64
C TRP A 110 -2.19 13.14 1.67
N LYS A 111 -2.87 14.19 1.22
CA LYS A 111 -3.31 15.31 2.05
C LYS A 111 -4.60 15.89 1.48
N VAL A 112 -5.34 16.59 2.33
CA VAL A 112 -6.56 17.31 1.95
C VAL A 112 -6.26 18.81 1.95
N ILE A 113 -6.73 19.49 0.91
CA ILE A 113 -6.65 20.94 0.76
C ILE A 113 -8.08 21.49 0.91
N SER A 114 -8.33 22.22 1.99
CA SER A 114 -9.61 22.89 2.27
C SER A 114 -9.70 24.20 1.48
N LYS A 115 -10.86 24.47 0.86
CA LYS A 115 -11.11 25.64 0.01
C LYS A 115 -12.43 26.33 0.38
N ALA A 116 -12.44 27.66 0.30
CA ALA A 116 -13.66 28.48 0.45
C ALA A 116 -13.90 29.34 -0.79
N ASN A 117 -15.17 29.50 -1.12
CA ASN A 117 -15.64 30.39 -2.19
C ASN A 117 -15.44 31.85 -1.77
N GLY A 118 -14.98 32.68 -2.69
CA GLY A 118 -14.75 34.11 -2.41
C GLY A 118 -13.38 34.42 -1.78
N THR A 119 -12.51 33.43 -1.61
CA THR A 119 -11.08 33.59 -1.31
C THR A 119 -10.23 32.69 -2.23
N GLN A 120 -8.94 33.00 -2.36
CA GLN A 120 -7.94 32.14 -3.03
C GLN A 120 -7.02 31.44 -2.03
N GLU A 121 -7.14 31.79 -0.75
CA GLU A 121 -6.39 31.15 0.34
C GLU A 121 -6.95 29.75 0.59
N ASN A 122 -6.05 28.79 0.71
CA ASN A 122 -6.37 27.39 0.99
C ASN A 122 -5.53 26.90 2.16
N THR A 123 -6.03 25.91 2.87
CA THR A 123 -5.31 25.32 4.01
C THR A 123 -5.13 23.83 3.82
N GLU A 124 -3.89 23.36 4.01
CA GLU A 124 -3.53 21.95 3.85
C GLU A 124 -3.59 21.21 5.19
N SER A 125 -4.05 19.97 5.16
CA SER A 125 -3.88 19.01 6.25
C SER A 125 -2.40 18.61 6.40
N LYS A 126 -2.12 17.86 7.48
CA LYS A 126 -0.88 17.06 7.51
C LYS A 126 -0.87 16.08 6.34
N ALA A 127 0.32 15.76 5.85
CA ALA A 127 0.50 14.67 4.89
C ALA A 127 0.54 13.32 5.62
N TRP A 128 -0.28 12.38 5.19
CA TRP A 128 -0.29 11.00 5.66
C TRP A 128 0.22 10.07 4.58
N ARG A 129 0.81 8.94 4.99
CA ARG A 129 1.28 7.90 4.08
C ARG A 129 0.57 6.59 4.38
N PHE A 130 0.33 5.79 3.36
CA PHE A 130 -0.20 4.45 3.53
C PHE A 130 0.26 3.57 2.37
N TYR A 131 0.15 2.26 2.55
CA TYR A 131 0.37 1.29 1.49
C TYR A 131 -0.98 0.71 1.06
N ASN A 132 -1.38 0.87 -0.20
CA ASN A 132 -2.59 0.22 -0.69
C ASN A 132 -2.32 -1.27 -0.93
N ALA A 133 -3.06 -2.14 -0.24
CA ALA A 133 -2.78 -3.57 -0.23
C ALA A 133 -2.73 -4.17 -1.64
N GLY A 134 -1.73 -5.04 -1.86
CA GLY A 134 -1.53 -5.79 -3.08
C GLY A 134 -2.50 -6.95 -3.24
N LEU A 135 -2.22 -7.83 -4.20
CA LEU A 135 -2.80 -9.17 -4.21
C LEU A 135 -2.34 -9.91 -2.95
N ALA A 136 -3.27 -10.56 -2.26
CA ALA A 136 -2.88 -11.58 -1.32
C ALA A 136 -2.21 -12.69 -2.13
N VAL A 137 -0.98 -13.05 -1.78
CA VAL A 137 -0.38 -14.29 -2.26
C VAL A 137 -0.91 -15.37 -1.35
N GLU A 138 -1.82 -16.20 -1.86
CA GLU A 138 -2.13 -17.47 -1.20
C GLU A 138 -0.89 -18.36 -1.33
N SER A 139 -0.44 -18.88 -0.20
CA SER A 139 0.74 -19.74 -0.10
C SER A 139 0.44 -20.79 0.96
N HIS A 140 0.71 -22.04 0.62
CA HIS A 140 0.49 -23.20 1.45
C HIS A 140 1.82 -23.73 1.97
N THR A 141 1.81 -24.23 3.20
CA THR A 141 2.97 -24.96 3.72
C THR A 141 3.06 -26.34 3.07
N PRO A 142 4.28 -26.83 2.73
CA PRO A 142 4.44 -28.17 2.16
C PRO A 142 3.84 -29.28 3.01
N PHE A 143 3.38 -30.35 2.35
CA PHE A 143 3.02 -31.55 3.09
C PHE A 143 4.28 -32.16 3.74
N PRO A 144 4.16 -32.77 4.94
CA PRO A 144 5.26 -33.51 5.55
C PRO A 144 5.81 -34.55 4.59
N ALA A 145 7.13 -34.53 4.34
CA ALA A 145 7.74 -35.46 3.40
C ALA A 145 7.51 -36.92 3.83
N GLU A 146 7.22 -37.79 2.87
CA GLU A 146 7.00 -39.21 3.10
C GLU A 146 8.26 -40.03 2.82
N VAL A 147 8.51 -41.03 3.65
CA VAL A 147 9.70 -41.88 3.53
C VAL A 147 9.59 -42.84 2.34
N VAL A 148 10.62 -42.82 1.49
CA VAL A 148 10.81 -43.84 0.44
C VAL A 148 11.83 -44.87 0.88
N PHE A 149 12.99 -44.42 1.38
CA PHE A 149 14.07 -45.30 1.83
C PHE A 149 15.07 -44.58 2.76
N PRO A 150 15.63 -45.23 3.78
CA PRO A 150 15.22 -46.53 4.34
C PRO A 150 13.81 -46.45 4.93
N LYS A 151 13.01 -47.51 4.73
CA LYS A 151 11.65 -47.56 5.29
C LYS A 151 11.69 -47.62 6.82
N MET A 152 10.64 -47.13 7.46
CA MET A 152 10.49 -47.19 8.92
C MET A 152 10.69 -48.62 9.45
N GLY A 153 11.59 -48.76 10.42
CA GLY A 153 11.94 -50.03 11.05
C GLY A 153 12.74 -51.00 10.17
N SER A 154 13.20 -50.58 9.00
CA SER A 154 13.98 -51.44 8.11
C SER A 154 15.39 -51.72 8.64
N MET A 155 16.01 -52.74 8.08
CA MET A 155 17.35 -53.19 8.41
C MET A 155 18.21 -53.16 7.15
N ILE A 156 19.33 -52.43 7.19
CA ILE A 156 20.20 -52.18 6.03
C ILE A 156 21.66 -52.52 6.33
N SER A 157 22.49 -52.56 5.28
CA SER A 157 23.94 -52.67 5.41
C SER A 157 24.58 -51.34 5.81
N SER A 158 25.73 -51.42 6.47
CA SER A 158 26.55 -50.24 6.80
C SER A 158 27.21 -49.64 5.55
N GLY A 159 27.74 -48.42 5.70
CA GLY A 159 28.37 -47.66 4.62
C GLY A 159 27.54 -46.45 4.22
N THR A 160 27.58 -46.11 2.94
CA THR A 160 26.80 -44.98 2.40
C THR A 160 25.39 -45.43 2.08
N VAL A 161 24.40 -44.75 2.67
CA VAL A 161 22.97 -44.95 2.44
C VAL A 161 22.38 -43.70 1.81
N ALA A 162 21.71 -43.86 0.67
CA ALA A 162 20.93 -42.79 0.05
C ALA A 162 19.59 -42.68 0.76
N LEU A 163 19.43 -41.68 1.63
CA LEU A 163 18.12 -41.33 2.19
C LEU A 163 17.25 -40.78 1.07
N ARG A 164 16.00 -41.21 0.97
CA ARG A 164 15.06 -40.84 -0.10
C ARG A 164 13.68 -40.62 0.48
N TRP A 165 13.05 -39.56 0.01
CA TRP A 165 11.69 -39.18 0.38
C TRP A 165 10.90 -38.75 -0.86
N VAL A 166 9.62 -38.49 -0.67
CA VAL A 166 8.80 -37.69 -1.59
C VAL A 166 8.22 -36.52 -0.82
N ALA A 167 8.03 -35.40 -1.50
CA ALA A 167 7.41 -34.22 -0.92
C ALA A 167 6.56 -33.54 -1.99
N GLU A 168 5.43 -32.99 -1.56
CA GLU A 168 4.47 -32.31 -2.42
C GLU A 168 4.01 -31.04 -1.73
N ASP A 169 3.65 -30.05 -2.53
CA ASP A 169 3.01 -28.81 -2.12
C ASP A 169 1.80 -28.57 -3.04
N VAL A 170 0.77 -27.91 -2.54
CA VAL A 170 -0.40 -27.49 -3.33
C VAL A 170 0.00 -26.52 -4.43
N ASP A 171 1.00 -25.67 -4.16
CA ASP A 171 1.47 -24.59 -5.03
C ASP A 171 2.65 -25.03 -5.94
N ASP A 172 3.15 -26.27 -5.77
CA ASP A 172 4.24 -26.89 -6.55
C ASP A 172 5.53 -26.03 -6.64
N ASP A 173 5.90 -25.38 -5.54
CA ASP A 173 6.99 -24.40 -5.48
C ASP A 173 8.06 -24.73 -4.42
N ILE A 174 8.19 -26.01 -4.05
CA ILE A 174 9.25 -26.49 -3.15
C ILE A 174 10.63 -26.11 -3.70
N THR A 175 11.46 -25.49 -2.87
CA THR A 175 12.80 -25.02 -3.26
C THR A 175 13.92 -25.92 -2.77
N SER A 176 13.82 -26.46 -1.56
CA SER A 176 14.90 -27.27 -0.97
C SER A 176 14.45 -28.17 0.18
N TYR A 177 15.37 -29.05 0.58
CA TYR A 177 15.25 -29.97 1.70
C TYR A 177 16.48 -29.87 2.58
N SER A 178 16.28 -29.90 3.90
CA SER A 178 17.33 -30.10 4.90
C SER A 178 17.11 -31.43 5.62
N VAL A 179 18.17 -32.23 5.75
CA VAL A 179 18.07 -33.55 6.37
C VAL A 179 18.92 -33.61 7.62
N VAL A 180 18.31 -34.11 8.70
CA VAL A 180 18.99 -34.45 9.95
C VAL A 180 19.00 -35.96 10.13
N ILE A 181 20.09 -36.50 10.68
CA ILE A 181 20.20 -37.92 11.05
C ILE A 181 21.09 -38.07 12.29
N ASP A 182 20.66 -38.88 13.25
CA ASP A 182 21.37 -39.09 14.52
C ASP A 182 21.08 -40.51 15.06
N GLU A 183 21.82 -40.94 16.08
CA GLU A 183 21.48 -42.14 16.89
C GLU A 183 20.47 -41.81 18.01
N ASN A 184 20.24 -40.51 18.28
CA ASN A 184 19.21 -40.03 19.18
C ASN A 184 17.81 -40.06 18.53
N SER A 185 16.79 -40.46 19.30
CA SER A 185 15.40 -40.52 18.83
C SER A 185 14.81 -39.19 18.38
N VAL A 186 15.44 -38.07 18.74
CA VAL A 186 15.19 -36.72 18.22
C VAL A 186 16.46 -36.24 17.53
N PRO A 187 16.60 -36.42 16.21
CA PRO A 187 17.82 -36.09 15.50
C PRO A 187 17.97 -34.57 15.37
N ILE A 188 19.18 -34.07 15.61
CA ILE A 188 19.54 -32.65 15.45
C ILE A 188 20.75 -32.44 14.54
N THR A 189 21.46 -33.51 14.20
CA THR A 189 22.68 -33.45 13.40
C THR A 189 22.32 -33.30 11.93
N VAL A 190 22.49 -32.09 11.39
CA VAL A 190 22.27 -31.77 9.97
C VAL A 190 23.38 -32.39 9.13
N ILE A 191 23.01 -33.16 8.11
CA ILE A 191 23.96 -33.75 7.17
C ILE A 191 24.04 -32.99 5.84
N GLY A 192 23.07 -32.13 5.54
CA GLY A 192 23.14 -31.22 4.41
C GLY A 192 21.79 -30.69 3.96
N GLU A 193 21.86 -29.86 2.92
CA GLU A 193 20.73 -29.33 2.17
C GLU A 193 20.83 -29.79 0.70
N THR A 194 19.69 -29.98 0.06
CA THR A 194 19.61 -30.46 -1.33
C THR A 194 18.31 -30.01 -1.97
N ASN A 195 18.29 -29.91 -3.30
CA ASN A 195 17.05 -29.69 -4.07
C ASN A 195 16.53 -31.02 -4.66
N GLU A 196 17.30 -32.10 -4.52
CA GLU A 196 16.91 -33.45 -4.90
C GLU A 196 16.16 -34.12 -3.76
N MET A 197 15.27 -35.07 -4.06
CA MET A 197 14.58 -35.87 -3.04
C MET A 197 15.45 -37.01 -2.47
N THR A 198 16.77 -36.78 -2.43
CA THR A 198 17.74 -37.73 -1.90
C THR A 198 18.97 -37.05 -1.31
N LEU A 199 19.52 -37.63 -0.25
CA LEU A 199 20.79 -37.22 0.33
C LEU A 199 21.53 -38.44 0.92
N ASP A 200 22.82 -38.54 0.64
CA ASP A 200 23.66 -39.62 1.14
C ASP A 200 24.07 -39.38 2.60
N ALA A 201 23.92 -40.41 3.43
CA ALA A 201 24.40 -40.46 4.80
C ALA A 201 25.40 -41.61 4.97
N THR A 202 26.37 -41.46 5.87
CA THR A 202 27.28 -42.55 6.24
C THR A 202 26.82 -43.17 7.56
N VAL A 203 26.61 -44.48 7.57
CA VAL A 203 26.07 -45.21 8.71
C VAL A 203 26.97 -46.38 9.12
N LEU A 204 27.09 -46.59 10.43
CA LEU A 204 27.97 -47.61 11.03
C LEU A 204 27.18 -48.86 11.44
N VAL A 205 27.87 -50.01 11.45
CA VAL A 205 27.31 -51.33 11.86
C VAL A 205 26.77 -51.30 13.28
N ASN A 206 25.75 -52.13 13.56
CA ASN A 206 25.14 -52.29 14.89
C ASN A 206 24.65 -50.97 15.54
N ARG A 207 24.16 -50.03 14.71
CA ARG A 207 23.54 -48.76 15.14
C ARG A 207 22.08 -48.68 14.76
N ILE A 208 21.34 -47.81 15.45
CA ILE A 208 19.99 -47.39 15.07
C ILE A 208 20.10 -45.91 14.73
N TYR A 209 19.53 -45.52 13.59
CA TYR A 209 19.51 -44.13 13.16
C TYR A 209 18.09 -43.62 13.05
N HIS A 210 17.91 -42.38 13.48
CA HIS A 210 16.70 -41.60 13.37
C HIS A 210 16.97 -40.43 12.43
N TRP A 211 16.09 -40.19 11.47
CA TRP A 211 16.26 -39.10 10.51
C TRP A 211 14.94 -38.41 10.19
N GLN A 212 15.03 -37.15 9.80
CA GLN A 212 13.89 -36.30 9.48
C GLN A 212 14.27 -35.36 8.33
N VAL A 213 13.28 -35.06 7.50
CA VAL A 213 13.40 -34.09 6.41
C VAL A 213 12.61 -32.84 6.78
N THR A 214 13.24 -31.67 6.62
CA THR A 214 12.56 -30.38 6.61
C THR A 214 12.47 -29.90 5.16
N THR A 215 11.26 -29.69 4.67
CA THR A 215 10.96 -29.16 3.33
C THR A 215 10.77 -27.65 3.42
N LEU A 216 11.27 -26.91 2.42
CA LEU A 216 11.16 -25.44 2.31
C LEU A 216 10.55 -25.07 0.94
N ASP A 217 9.54 -24.20 0.93
CA ASP A 217 8.95 -23.62 -0.30
C ASP A 217 9.61 -22.30 -0.71
N ALA A 218 9.11 -21.66 -1.78
CA ALA A 218 9.66 -20.40 -2.28
C ALA A 218 9.23 -19.16 -1.46
N GLN A 219 8.20 -19.27 -0.61
CA GLN A 219 7.74 -18.22 0.29
C GLN A 219 8.42 -18.30 1.67
N GLY A 220 9.18 -19.36 1.92
CA GLY A 220 9.90 -19.60 3.16
C GLY A 220 9.08 -20.38 4.20
N ASN A 221 7.93 -20.95 3.83
CA ASN A 221 7.23 -21.85 4.74
C ASN A 221 7.95 -23.20 4.80
N THR A 222 7.82 -23.87 5.94
CA THR A 222 8.51 -25.14 6.19
C THR A 222 7.58 -26.19 6.77
N SER A 223 7.88 -27.43 6.44
CA SER A 223 7.21 -28.61 6.98
C SER A 223 8.22 -29.67 7.36
N LYS A 224 7.94 -30.40 8.43
CA LYS A 224 8.81 -31.47 8.93
C LYS A 224 8.12 -32.81 8.76
N SER A 225 8.85 -33.77 8.20
CA SER A 225 8.40 -35.16 8.17
C SER A 225 8.27 -35.72 9.59
N PRO A 226 7.60 -36.88 9.78
CA PRO A 226 7.84 -37.71 10.95
C PRO A 226 9.33 -38.07 11.09
N ILE A 227 9.75 -38.45 12.30
CA ILE A 227 11.07 -39.02 12.50
C ILE A 227 11.03 -40.49 12.07
N PHE A 228 11.85 -40.83 11.09
CA PHE A 228 11.98 -42.18 10.57
C PHE A 228 13.12 -42.91 11.28
N GLU A 229 12.96 -44.21 11.52
CA GLU A 229 13.96 -45.08 12.17
C GLU A 229 14.38 -46.20 11.22
N PHE A 230 15.67 -46.55 11.20
CA PHE A 230 16.16 -47.80 10.63
C PHE A 230 17.37 -48.34 11.41
N ARG A 231 17.69 -49.61 11.18
CA ARG A 231 18.78 -50.35 11.85
C ARG A 231 19.85 -50.75 10.87
N VAL A 232 21.09 -50.83 11.33
CA VAL A 232 22.24 -51.24 10.52
C VAL A 232 22.83 -52.53 11.05
N ASN A 233 23.00 -53.52 10.16
CA ASN A 233 23.62 -54.82 10.44
C ASN A 233 25.11 -54.75 10.77
#